data_AF-A0A556QWF7-F1
#
_entry.id   AF-A0A556QWF7-F1
#
_cell.length_a   1.000
_cell.length_b   1.000
_cell.length_c   1.000
_cell.angle_alpha   90.00
_cell.angle_beta   90.00
_cell.angle_gamma   90.00
#
_symmetry.space_group_name_H-M   'P 1'
#
loop_
_entity.id
_entity.type
_entity.pdbx_description
1 polymer ?
#
loop_
_entity_poly.entity_id
_entity_poly.type
_entity_poly.pdbx_seq_one_letter_code
_entity_poly.pdbx_strand_id
1 'polypeptide(L)' 'MEQLQKDLKTYGYPVKQCSGFLDEDTRSTLTSFQMHFRPKPCSGDVDAETAAIAKNLVEKYYND' A
#
# COMPACT_ATOMS: atom_id res chain seq x y z
N MET A 1 0.82 6.96 7.34
CA MET A 1 1.77 6.54 6.29
C MET A 1 2.56 5.29 6.67
N GLU A 2 3.23 5.26 7.82
CA GLU A 2 3.99 4.07 8.26
C GLU A 2 3.14 2.79 8.31
N GLN A 3 1.91 2.86 8.81
CA GLN A 3 1.01 1.71 8.86
C GLN A 3 0.67 1.17 7.45
N LEU A 4 0.45 2.05 6.48
CA LEU A 4 0.17 1.63 5.09
C LEU A 4 1.37 0.88 4.49
N GLN A 5 2.58 1.36 4.72
CA GLN A 5 3.80 0.66 4.31
C GLN A 5 3.93 -0.72 4.96
N LYS A 6 3.56 -0.83 6.25
CA LYS A 6 3.49 -2.13 6.96
C LYS A 6 2.44 -3.03 6.34
N ASP A 7 1.24 -2.53 6.05
CA ASP A 7 0.15 -3.32 5.48
C ASP A 7 0.52 -3.85 4.09
N LEU A 8 1.09 -3.00 3.22
CA LEU A 8 1.59 -3.39 1.91
C LEU A 8 2.66 -4.48 2.01
N LYS A 9 3.60 -4.33 2.96
CA LYS A 9 4.65 -5.31 3.22
C LYS A 9 4.08 -6.65 3.71
N THR A 10 3.13 -6.61 4.64
CA THR A 10 2.44 -7.81 5.16
C THR A 10 1.70 -8.54 4.05
N TYR A 11 1.05 -7.80 3.15
CA TYR A 11 0.37 -8.36 1.99
C TYR A 11 1.34 -8.96 0.96
N GLY A 12 2.62 -8.58 0.96
CA GLY A 12 3.67 -9.15 0.12
C GLY A 12 4.31 -8.21 -0.89
N TYR A 13 4.02 -6.90 -0.84
CA TYR A 13 4.69 -5.91 -1.68
C TYR A 13 6.10 -5.56 -1.16
N PRO A 14 7.06 -5.27 -2.06
CA PRO A 14 8.46 -5.06 -1.71
C PRO A 14 8.74 -3.66 -1.15
N VAL A 15 8.14 -3.32 0.00
CA VAL A 15 8.44 -2.07 0.71
C VAL A 15 9.77 -2.22 1.46
N LYS A 16 10.82 -1.51 1.03
CA LYS A 16 12.15 -1.62 1.65
C LYS A 16 12.18 -1.12 3.09
N GLN A 17 11.57 0.05 3.35
CA GLN A 17 11.54 0.68 4.66
C GLN A 17 10.15 1.20 4.98
N CYS A 18 9.66 0.88 6.18
CA CYS A 18 8.45 1.48 6.73
C CYS A 18 8.83 2.76 7.47
N SER A 19 9.34 3.76 6.75
CA SER A 19 9.88 5.00 7.31
C SER A 19 8.78 6.04 7.62
N GLY A 20 7.56 5.82 7.12
CA GLY A 20 6.48 6.78 7.18
C GLY A 20 6.56 7.89 6.14
N PHE A 21 7.57 7.88 5.26
CA PHE A 21 7.73 8.86 4.18
C PHE A 21 7.29 8.28 2.84
N LEU A 22 6.74 9.12 1.96
CA LEU A 22 6.44 8.76 0.57
C LEU A 22 7.68 8.97 -0.30
N ASP A 23 8.68 8.13 -0.13
CA ASP A 23 9.85 8.08 -1.00
C ASP A 23 9.55 7.40 -2.35
N GLU A 24 10.49 7.43 -3.28
CA GLU A 24 10.32 6.89 -4.64
C GLU A 24 10.05 5.37 -4.66
N ASP A 25 10.63 4.60 -3.74
CA ASP A 25 10.42 3.16 -3.61
C ASP A 25 8.99 2.87 -3.12
N THR A 26 8.57 3.61 -2.10
CA THR A 26 7.20 3.57 -1.58
C THR A 26 6.18 3.99 -2.65
N ARG A 27 6.45 5.06 -3.40
CA ARG A 27 5.57 5.53 -4.49
C ARG A 27 5.47 4.50 -5.61
N SER A 28 6.56 3.90 -6.05
CA SER A 28 6.56 2.84 -7.08
C SER A 28 5.75 1.62 -6.63
N THR A 29 5.91 1.24 -5.36
CA THR A 29 5.14 0.14 -4.75
C THR A 29 3.64 0.47 -4.71
N LEU A 30 3.29 1.70 -4.33
CA LEU A 30 1.90 2.16 -4.32
C LEU A 30 1.27 2.20 -5.71
N THR A 31 2.01 2.64 -6.73
CA THR A 31 1.53 2.61 -8.11
C THR A 31 1.20 1.18 -8.52
N SER A 32 2.10 0.23 -8.22
CA SER A 32 1.88 -1.20 -8.50
C SER A 32 0.66 -1.76 -7.77
N PHE A 33 0.52 -1.40 -6.48
CA PHE A 33 -0.65 -1.77 -5.68
C PHE A 33 -1.95 -1.21 -6.26
N GLN A 34 -1.96 0.08 -6.63
CA GLN A 34 -3.11 0.73 -7.25
C GLN A 34 -3.46 0.08 -8.58
N MET A 35 -2.50 -0.26 -9.44
CA MET A 35 -2.80 -0.96 -10.69
C MET A 35 -3.55 -2.28 -10.47
N HIS A 36 -3.26 -3.00 -9.38
CA HIS A 36 -3.94 -4.25 -9.06
C HIS A 36 -5.31 -4.07 -8.39
N PHE A 37 -5.43 -3.16 -7.42
CA PHE A 37 -6.61 -3.08 -6.56
C PHE A 37 -7.45 -1.81 -6.73
N ARG A 38 -6.91 -0.80 -7.40
CA ARG A 38 -7.57 0.49 -7.65
C ARG A 38 -7.08 1.12 -8.98
N PRO A 39 -7.50 0.56 -10.13
CA PRO A 39 -6.87 0.84 -11.41
C PRO A 39 -7.01 2.29 -11.91
N LYS A 40 -7.86 3.13 -11.30
CA LYS A 40 -7.87 4.59 -11.52
C LYS A 40 -8.30 5.34 -10.25
N PRO A 41 -7.57 6.39 -9.84
CA PRO A 41 -6.27 6.83 -10.34
C PRO A 41 -5.10 5.96 -9.81
N CYS A 42 -4.12 5.66 -10.66
CA CYS A 42 -2.85 5.02 -10.28
C CYS A 42 -1.71 6.05 -10.27
N SER A 43 -1.83 7.11 -9.47
CA SER A 43 -0.82 8.18 -9.44
C SER A 43 0.40 7.83 -8.57
N GLY A 44 0.31 6.77 -7.75
CA GLY A 44 1.32 6.46 -6.73
C GLY A 44 1.22 7.35 -5.49
N ASP A 45 0.22 8.22 -5.42
CA ASP A 45 -0.10 8.99 -4.22
C ASP A 45 -1.01 8.21 -3.28
N VAL A 46 -1.01 8.59 -2.01
CA VAL A 46 -1.84 7.97 -0.99
C VAL A 46 -3.03 8.87 -0.68
N ASP A 47 -4.23 8.33 -0.84
CA ASP A 47 -5.47 8.84 -0.29
C ASP A 47 -6.15 7.80 0.62
N ALA A 48 -7.24 8.23 1.25
CA ALA A 48 -7.98 7.41 2.22
C ALA A 48 -8.46 6.08 1.63
N GLU A 49 -8.80 6.03 0.34
CA GLU A 49 -9.27 4.80 -0.30
C GLU A 49 -8.14 3.80 -0.51
N THR A 50 -6.97 4.24 -1.02
CA THR A 50 -5.79 3.37 -1.13
C THR A 50 -5.38 2.80 0.23
N ALA A 51 -5.43 3.61 1.30
CA ALA A 51 -5.12 3.14 2.64
C ALA A 51 -6.15 2.10 3.16
N ALA A 52 -7.44 2.35 2.94
CA ALA A 52 -8.51 1.44 3.36
C ALA A 52 -8.43 0.09 2.63
N ILE A 53 -8.14 0.08 1.32
CA ILE A 53 -8.00 -1.16 0.54
C ILE A 53 -6.85 -2.00 1.09
N ALA A 54 -5.67 -1.41 1.35
CA ALA A 54 -4.52 -2.13 1.88
C ALA A 54 -4.81 -2.77 3.25
N LYS A 55 -5.43 -2.00 4.15
CA LYS A 55 -5.85 -2.48 5.47
C LYS A 55 -6.84 -3.64 5.37
N ASN A 56 -7.90 -3.48 4.57
CA ASN A 56 -8.93 -4.51 4.39
C ASN A 56 -8.36 -5.81 3.79
N LEU A 57 -7.39 -5.71 2.88
CA LEU A 57 -6.71 -6.88 2.33
C LEU A 57 -5.91 -7.61 3.42
N VAL A 58 -5.12 -6.89 4.23
CA VAL A 58 -4.38 -7.53 5.33
C VAL A 58 -5.33 -8.16 6.35
N GLU A 59 -6.39 -7.44 6.74
CA GLU A 59 -7.40 -7.95 7.67
C GLU A 59 -8.07 -9.23 7.13
N LYS A 60 -8.41 -9.27 5.85
CA LYS A 60 -9.09 -10.40 5.23
C LYS A 60 -8.22 -11.66 5.10
N TYR A 61 -6.91 -11.52 4.89
CA TYR A 61 -6.04 -12.64 4.55
C TYR A 61 -5.09 -13.08 5.68
N TYR A 62 -4.89 -12.25 6.70
CA TYR A 62 -3.86 -12.49 7.73
C TYR A 62 -4.36 -12.33 9.18
N ASN A 63 -5.63 -11.97 9.40
CA ASN A 63 -6.24 -11.82 10.72
C ASN A 63 -7.46 -12.73 10.93
N ASP A 64 -7.58 -13.80 10.14
CA ASP A 64 -8.59 -14.87 10.29
C ASP A 64 -7.97 -16.12 10.94
#